data_AF-A0A7C9G768-F1
#
_entry.id   AF-A0A7C9G768-F1
#
_cell.length_a   1.000
_cell.length_b   1.000
_cell.length_c   1.000
_cell.angle_alpha   90.00
_cell.angle_beta   90.00
_cell.angle_gamma   90.00
#
_symmetry.space_group_name_H-M   'P 1'
#
loop_
_entity.id
_entity.type
_entity.pdbx_description
1 polymer ?
#
loop_
_entity_poly.entity_id
_entity_poly.type
_entity_poly.pdbx_seq_one_letter_code
_entity_poly.pdbx_strand_id
1 'polypeptide(L)'
;MSIDNVVPYPSNQTPSNASQALMEHLFSLRSLPQQHHIDELAGISLSIRSLDQLNQLAVLRETAERQQLFEHFESSSWFVQEGGDYLYRPELLRSAPLTKVVLLLKETLTYRNWNDLLRLAHPHYLSQLLERLRDFSESKHTA
;
A
#
# COMPACT_ATOMS: atom_id res chain seq x y z
N MET A 1 -25.93 -24.82 39.51
CA MET A 1 -24.66 -24.11 39.67
C MET A 1 -23.70 -24.59 38.59
N SER A 2 -22.99 -23.63 38.00
CA SER A 2 -22.15 -23.68 36.79
C SER A 2 -21.16 -24.85 36.71
N ILE A 3 -20.84 -25.27 35.47
CA ILE A 3 -19.44 -25.30 35.02
C ILE A 3 -19.38 -25.08 33.49
N ASP A 4 -18.60 -24.08 33.08
CA ASP A 4 -18.28 -23.63 31.73
C ASP A 4 -17.76 -24.73 30.79
N ASN A 5 -18.34 -24.83 29.60
CA ASN A 5 -17.70 -25.45 28.44
C ASN A 5 -16.77 -24.43 27.78
N VAL A 6 -15.57 -24.23 28.34
CA VAL A 6 -14.48 -23.55 27.62
C VAL A 6 -13.91 -24.54 26.61
N VAL A 7 -14.25 -24.34 25.34
CA VAL A 7 -13.56 -25.00 24.22
C VAL A 7 -12.10 -24.51 24.25
N PRO A 8 -11.10 -25.38 24.43
CA PRO A 8 -9.72 -24.96 24.36
C PRO A 8 -9.39 -24.64 22.90
N TYR A 9 -9.15 -23.36 22.60
CA TYR A 9 -8.50 -22.96 21.36
C TYR A 9 -7.12 -23.65 21.31
N PRO A 10 -6.77 -24.36 20.22
CA PRO A 10 -5.42 -24.82 20.03
C PRO A 10 -4.53 -23.63 19.65
N SER A 11 -4.08 -22.90 20.66
CA SER A 11 -2.97 -21.95 20.56
C SER A 11 -1.67 -22.75 20.50
N ASN A 12 -1.22 -23.08 19.28
CA ASN A 12 0.19 -23.33 18.92
C ASN A 12 0.33 -23.86 17.49
N GLN A 13 -0.20 -23.11 16.50
CA GLN A 13 0.32 -23.27 15.15
C GLN A 13 1.58 -22.41 15.04
N THR A 14 2.74 -23.08 15.04
CA THR A 14 3.98 -22.46 14.60
C THR A 14 3.74 -21.82 13.23
N PRO A 15 4.05 -20.53 13.04
CA PRO A 15 3.87 -19.89 11.74
C PRO A 15 4.66 -20.69 10.70
N SER A 16 4.03 -21.00 9.55
CA SER A 16 4.70 -21.75 8.49
C SER A 16 5.97 -21.01 8.05
N ASN A 17 6.94 -21.70 7.45
CA ASN A 17 8.17 -21.07 6.95
C ASN A 17 7.88 -19.87 6.02
N ALA A 18 6.78 -19.91 5.26
CA ALA A 18 6.35 -18.79 4.42
C ALA A 18 5.80 -17.61 5.26
N SER A 19 5.08 -17.91 6.34
CA SER A 19 4.58 -16.90 7.29
C SER A 19 5.72 -16.28 8.09
N GLN A 20 6.74 -17.07 8.44
CA GLN A 20 7.96 -16.60 9.11
C GLN A 20 8.82 -15.77 8.16
N ALA A 21 9.05 -16.20 6.93
CA ALA A 21 9.78 -15.41 5.93
C ALA A 21 9.06 -14.10 5.60
N LEU A 22 7.72 -14.13 5.50
CA LEU A 22 6.89 -12.94 5.35
C LEU A 22 7.02 -12.04 6.59
N MET A 23 6.95 -12.59 7.80
CA MET A 23 7.13 -11.83 9.04
C MET A 23 8.53 -11.22 9.11
N GLU A 24 9.60 -11.98 8.86
CA GLU A 24 10.98 -11.49 8.85
C GLU A 24 11.19 -10.39 7.79
N HIS A 25 10.61 -10.54 6.60
CA HIS A 25 10.61 -9.47 5.59
C HIS A 25 9.83 -8.23 6.03
N LEU A 26 8.65 -8.40 6.65
CA LEU A 26 7.86 -7.29 7.18
C LEU A 26 8.55 -6.62 8.38
N PHE A 27 9.30 -7.36 9.20
CA PHE A 27 10.12 -6.85 10.29
C PHE A 27 11.42 -6.18 9.81
N SER A 28 11.91 -6.54 8.61
CA SER A 28 13.04 -5.85 7.96
C SER A 28 12.67 -4.44 7.49
N LEU A 29 11.38 -4.18 7.26
CA LEU A 29 10.84 -2.84 7.04
C LEU A 29 10.65 -2.19 8.42
N ARG A 30 11.53 -1.24 8.75
CA ARG A 30 11.56 -0.58 10.08
C ARG A 30 10.25 0.14 10.45
N SER A 31 9.34 0.31 9.49
CA SER A 31 8.14 1.14 9.60
C SER A 31 7.24 0.92 8.37
N LEU A 32 6.03 0.42 8.62
CA LEU A 32 5.00 0.18 7.61
C LEU A 32 3.87 1.21 7.74
N PRO A 33 3.16 1.51 6.63
CA PRO A 33 1.93 2.29 6.71
C PRO A 33 0.91 1.59 7.60
N GLN A 34 0.53 2.27 8.68
CA GLN A 34 -0.59 1.87 9.53
C GLN A 34 -1.92 2.07 8.81
N GLN A 35 -2.97 1.40 9.30
CA GLN A 35 -4.31 1.43 8.70
C GLN A 35 -4.86 2.85 8.51
N HIS A 36 -4.62 3.77 9.46
CA HIS A 36 -5.11 5.15 9.34
C HIS A 36 -4.49 5.89 8.14
N HIS A 37 -3.20 5.69 7.84
CA HIS A 37 -2.56 6.27 6.66
C HIS A 37 -3.17 5.72 5.36
N ILE A 38 -3.48 4.42 5.33
CA ILE A 38 -4.14 3.78 4.19
C ILE A 38 -5.53 4.40 3.99
N ASP A 39 -6.27 4.61 5.08
CA ASP A 39 -7.61 5.18 5.04
C ASP A 39 -7.60 6.64 4.55
N GLU A 40 -6.66 7.46 5.03
CA GLU A 40 -6.51 8.84 4.61
C GLU A 40 -6.13 8.95 3.13
N LEU A 41 -5.13 8.19 2.68
CA LEU A 41 -4.72 8.16 1.27
C LEU A 41 -5.85 7.68 0.35
N ALA A 42 -6.63 6.69 0.78
CA ALA A 42 -7.76 6.17 0.04
C ALA A 42 -8.90 7.20 -0.06
N GLY A 43 -9.21 7.90 1.03
CA GLY A 43 -10.18 8.99 1.05
C GLY A 43 -9.78 10.16 0.15
N ILE A 44 -8.51 10.58 0.21
CA ILE A 44 -7.97 11.61 -0.69
C ILE A 44 -8.10 11.16 -2.15
N SER A 45 -7.67 9.93 -2.46
CA SER A 45 -7.73 9.37 -3.82
C SER A 45 -9.15 9.36 -4.39
N LEU A 46 -10.17 9.09 -3.56
CA LEU A 46 -11.57 9.15 -3.96
C LEU A 46 -11.99 10.58 -4.29
N SER A 47 -11.64 11.55 -3.43
CA SER A 47 -12.03 12.95 -3.61
C SER A 47 -11.46 13.62 -4.87
N ILE A 48 -10.31 13.14 -5.35
CA ILE A 48 -9.62 13.68 -6.53
C ILE A 48 -9.82 12.84 -7.80
N ARG A 49 -10.67 11.81 -7.77
CA ARG A 49 -10.88 10.85 -8.86
C ARG A 49 -11.20 11.49 -10.22
N SER A 50 -11.84 12.66 -10.21
CA SER A 50 -12.25 13.39 -11.41
C SER A 50 -11.11 14.12 -12.13
N LEU A 51 -9.95 14.29 -11.47
CA LEU A 51 -8.77 14.90 -12.07
C LEU A 51 -8.07 13.93 -13.02
N ASP A 52 -7.25 14.42 -13.96
CA ASP A 52 -6.31 13.55 -14.67
C ASP A 52 -5.24 12.99 -13.72
N GLN A 53 -4.60 11.90 -14.13
CA GLN A 53 -3.70 11.13 -13.25
C GLN A 53 -2.49 11.93 -12.75
N LEU A 54 -1.96 12.87 -13.52
CA LEU A 54 -0.82 13.68 -13.11
C LEU A 54 -1.24 14.70 -12.06
N ASN A 55 -2.41 15.32 -12.24
CA ASN A 55 -2.99 16.20 -11.23
C ASN A 55 -3.41 15.42 -9.96
N GLN A 56 -3.88 14.16 -10.09
CA GLN A 56 -4.10 13.29 -8.93
C GLN A 56 -2.82 13.06 -8.14
N LEU A 57 -1.71 12.75 -8.81
CA LEU A 57 -0.40 12.58 -8.17
C LEU A 57 0.10 13.85 -7.48
N ALA A 58 -0.06 15.01 -8.14
CA ALA A 58 0.35 16.29 -7.57
C ALA A 58 -0.39 16.59 -6.26
N VAL A 59 -1.72 16.45 -6.25
CA VAL A 59 -2.54 16.68 -5.06
C VAL A 59 -2.25 15.64 -3.97
N LEU A 60 -2.06 14.36 -4.33
CA LEU A 60 -1.67 13.32 -3.38
C LEU A 60 -0.33 13.63 -2.73
N ARG A 61 0.68 14.05 -3.51
CA ARG A 61 1.99 14.43 -2.98
C ARG A 61 1.88 15.59 -2.01
N GLU A 62 1.28 16.69 -2.44
CA GLU A 62 1.16 17.90 -1.61
C GLU A 62 0.41 17.60 -0.31
N THR A 63 -0.69 16.84 -0.40
CA THR A 63 -1.48 16.48 0.77
C THR A 63 -0.70 15.55 1.71
N ALA A 64 -0.03 14.54 1.16
CA ALA A 64 0.75 13.59 1.96
C ALA A 64 1.99 14.23 2.60
N GLU A 65 2.65 15.18 1.93
CA GLU A 65 3.74 15.97 2.50
C GLU A 65 3.22 16.88 3.63
N ARG A 66 2.11 17.59 3.42
CA ARG A 66 1.50 18.47 4.43
C ARG A 66 1.04 17.72 5.67
N GLN A 67 0.50 16.52 5.50
CA GLN A 67 0.01 15.68 6.59
C GLN A 67 1.07 14.70 7.13
N GLN A 68 2.29 14.76 6.60
CA GLN A 68 3.39 13.86 6.97
C GLN A 68 3.03 12.37 6.86
N LEU A 69 2.16 11.99 5.91
CA LEU A 69 1.60 10.64 5.79
C LEU A 69 2.64 9.57 5.46
N PHE A 70 3.79 9.97 4.93
CA PHE A 70 4.90 9.08 4.59
C PHE A 70 6.06 9.16 5.57
N GLU A 71 5.91 9.97 6.62
CA GLU A 71 6.96 10.13 7.62
C GLU A 71 7.24 8.77 8.27
N HIS A 72 8.53 8.51 8.46
CA HIS A 72 9.06 7.26 8.95
C HIS A 72 8.97 6.04 8.03
N PHE A 73 8.14 5.93 6.99
CA PHE A 73 8.06 4.67 6.21
C PHE A 73 9.40 4.35 5.51
N GLU A 74 9.87 3.12 5.59
CA GLU A 74 11.00 2.66 4.78
C GLU A 74 10.44 1.94 3.53
N SER A 75 10.54 2.58 2.37
CA SER A 75 10.02 2.03 1.11
C SER A 75 11.10 1.70 0.09
N SER A 76 12.28 2.32 0.19
CA SER A 76 13.28 2.26 -0.88
C SER A 76 14.01 0.93 -0.95
N SER A 77 14.32 0.31 0.20
CA SER A 77 14.94 -1.02 0.26
C SER A 77 14.02 -2.10 -0.31
N TRP A 78 12.74 -2.07 0.08
CA TRP A 78 11.72 -2.97 -0.46
C TRP A 78 11.48 -2.72 -1.96
N PHE A 79 11.46 -1.47 -2.38
CA PHE A 79 11.21 -1.14 -3.78
C PHE A 79 12.27 -1.69 -4.72
N VAL A 80 13.54 -1.62 -4.32
CA VAL A 80 14.67 -2.20 -5.08
C VAL A 80 14.60 -3.72 -5.15
N GLN A 81 14.09 -4.38 -4.11
CA GLN A 81 14.03 -5.85 -4.03
C GLN A 81 12.80 -6.43 -4.75
N GLU A 82 11.64 -5.81 -4.58
CA GLU A 82 10.35 -6.36 -5.02
C GLU A 82 9.43 -5.32 -5.69
N GLY A 83 9.55 -4.04 -5.34
CA GLY A 83 8.64 -3.00 -5.84
C GLY A 83 8.78 -2.72 -7.34
N GLY A 84 9.99 -2.91 -7.89
CA GLY A 84 10.27 -2.75 -9.32
C GLY A 84 9.39 -3.62 -10.23
N ASP A 85 9.02 -4.83 -9.79
CA ASP A 85 8.18 -5.73 -10.58
C ASP A 85 6.81 -5.11 -10.89
N TYR A 86 6.25 -4.35 -9.95
CA TYR A 86 4.94 -3.70 -10.11
C TYR A 86 4.97 -2.57 -11.16
N LEU A 87 6.13 -1.95 -11.40
CA LEU A 87 6.28 -0.96 -12.46
C LEU A 87 6.06 -1.58 -13.84
N TYR A 88 6.62 -2.76 -14.07
CA TYR A 88 6.61 -3.43 -15.38
C TYR A 88 5.42 -4.37 -15.55
N ARG A 89 4.84 -4.86 -14.45
CA ARG A 89 3.76 -5.85 -14.40
C ARG A 89 2.58 -5.33 -13.55
N PRO A 90 1.82 -4.34 -14.06
CA PRO A 90 0.77 -3.70 -13.28
C PRO A 90 -0.36 -4.66 -12.89
N GLU A 91 -0.52 -5.80 -13.57
CA GLU A 91 -1.49 -6.83 -13.19
C GLU A 91 -1.29 -7.36 -11.76
N LEU A 92 -0.07 -7.27 -11.22
CA LEU A 92 0.25 -7.64 -9.84
C LEU A 92 -0.43 -6.72 -8.81
N LEU A 93 -0.79 -5.50 -9.19
CA LEU A 93 -1.43 -4.52 -8.31
C LEU A 93 -2.85 -4.95 -7.89
N ARG A 94 -3.56 -5.70 -8.73
CA ARG A 94 -4.96 -6.11 -8.46
C ARG A 94 -5.09 -6.92 -7.18
N SER A 95 -4.14 -7.82 -6.93
CA SER A 95 -4.08 -8.67 -5.74
C SER A 95 -3.08 -8.17 -4.70
N ALA A 96 -2.43 -7.03 -4.91
CA ALA A 96 -1.43 -6.53 -3.99
C ALA A 96 -2.07 -6.19 -2.63
N PRO A 97 -1.39 -6.52 -1.52
CA PRO A 97 -1.71 -5.96 -0.21
C PRO A 97 -1.64 -4.43 -0.25
N LEU A 98 -2.59 -3.75 0.39
CA LEU A 98 -2.65 -2.28 0.39
C LEU A 98 -1.42 -1.63 0.99
N THR A 99 -0.76 -2.29 1.94
CA THR A 99 0.55 -1.86 2.44
C THR A 99 1.57 -1.73 1.31
N LYS A 100 1.65 -2.70 0.39
CA LYS A 100 2.55 -2.63 -0.78
C LYS A 100 2.12 -1.53 -1.76
N VAL A 101 0.81 -1.35 -1.97
CA VAL A 101 0.25 -0.27 -2.79
C VAL A 101 0.66 1.10 -2.24
N VAL A 102 0.57 1.31 -0.93
CA VAL A 102 0.97 2.56 -0.28
C VAL A 102 2.49 2.76 -0.31
N LEU A 103 3.29 1.70 -0.17
CA LEU A 103 4.74 1.79 -0.33
C LEU A 103 5.15 2.16 -1.76
N LEU A 104 4.48 1.59 -2.78
CA LEU A 104 4.67 1.96 -4.19
C LEU A 104 4.24 3.40 -4.45
N LEU A 105 3.12 3.82 -3.88
CA LEU A 105 2.64 5.20 -3.98
C LEU A 105 3.65 6.15 -3.35
N LYS A 106 4.16 5.85 -2.15
CA LYS A 106 5.23 6.62 -1.52
C LYS A 106 6.41 6.78 -2.46
N GLU A 107 6.98 5.68 -2.98
CA GLU A 107 8.13 5.72 -3.88
C GLU A 107 7.86 6.53 -5.15
N THR A 108 6.66 6.37 -5.72
CA THR A 108 6.23 7.14 -6.90
C THR A 108 6.20 8.64 -6.62
N LEU A 109 5.73 9.05 -5.44
CA LEU A 109 5.60 10.45 -5.05
C LEU A 109 6.92 11.06 -4.55
N THR A 110 7.79 10.27 -3.93
CA THR A 110 9.10 10.70 -3.42
C THR A 110 10.19 10.71 -4.49
N TYR A 111 9.96 10.06 -5.64
CA TYR A 111 10.90 10.10 -6.75
C TYR A 111 11.06 11.54 -7.25
N ARG A 112 12.31 12.06 -7.21
CA ARG A 112 12.64 13.46 -7.56
C ARG A 112 12.03 13.91 -8.89
N ASN A 113 11.93 12.98 -9.85
CA ASN A 113 11.23 13.19 -11.11
C ASN A 113 10.33 11.99 -11.41
N TRP A 114 9.12 11.97 -10.86
CA TRP A 114 8.14 10.91 -11.14
C TRP A 114 7.92 10.70 -12.64
N ASN A 115 8.17 11.69 -13.51
CA ASN A 115 8.00 11.53 -14.94
C ASN A 115 9.02 10.54 -15.52
N ASP A 116 10.23 10.49 -14.97
CA ASP A 116 11.24 9.53 -15.41
C ASP A 116 10.88 8.11 -14.95
N LEU A 117 10.34 7.97 -13.73
CA LEU A 117 9.83 6.68 -13.23
C LEU A 117 8.63 6.21 -14.07
N LEU A 118 7.68 7.10 -14.37
CA LEU A 118 6.50 6.78 -15.18
C LEU A 118 6.85 6.49 -16.65
N ARG A 119 7.95 7.02 -17.18
CA ARG A 119 8.47 6.66 -18.51
C ARG A 119 9.02 5.24 -18.57
N LEU A 120 9.57 4.75 -17.45
CA LEU A 120 10.08 3.39 -17.34
C LEU A 120 8.97 2.39 -17.02
N ALA A 121 7.93 2.83 -16.31
CA ALA A 121 6.80 2.00 -15.93
C ALA A 121 5.90 1.65 -17.12
N HIS A 122 5.15 0.57 -16.96
CA HIS A 122 4.07 0.19 -17.86
C HIS A 122 3.01 1.31 -17.92
N PRO A 123 2.40 1.63 -19.08
CA PRO A 123 1.42 2.70 -19.22
C PRO A 123 0.20 2.63 -18.28
N HIS A 124 -0.10 1.44 -17.78
CA HIS A 124 -1.21 1.18 -16.86
C HIS A 124 -0.80 1.11 -15.37
N TYR A 125 0.48 1.29 -15.06
CA TYR A 125 0.98 1.26 -13.68
C TYR A 125 0.24 2.26 -12.81
N LEU A 126 0.26 3.54 -13.20
CA LEU A 126 -0.34 4.60 -12.41
C LEU A 126 -1.86 4.46 -12.30
N SER A 127 -2.52 4.08 -13.39
CA SER A 127 -3.97 3.87 -13.36
C SER A 127 -4.35 2.76 -12.39
N GLN A 128 -3.67 1.60 -12.45
CA GLN A 128 -3.98 0.46 -11.60
C GLN A 128 -3.58 0.70 -10.13
N LEU A 129 -2.51 1.45 -9.88
CA LEU A 129 -2.09 1.81 -8.52
C LEU A 129 -3.17 2.65 -7.83
N LEU A 130 -3.68 3.69 -8.53
CA LEU A 130 -4.71 4.58 -8.01
C LEU A 130 -6.08 3.88 -7.92
N GLU A 131 -6.42 3.05 -8.91
CA GLU A 131 -7.65 2.23 -8.89
C GLU A 131 -7.66 1.30 -7.67
N ARG A 132 -6.57 0.57 -7.44
CA ARG A 132 -6.46 -0.37 -6.31
C ARG A 132 -6.65 0.31 -4.96
N LEU A 133 -6.15 1.54 -4.81
CA LEU A 133 -6.32 2.36 -3.60
C LEU A 133 -7.78 2.82 -3.44
N ARG A 134 -8.47 3.14 -4.54
CA ARG A 134 -9.88 3.53 -4.55
C ARG A 134 -10.82 2.38 -4.26
N ASP A 135 -10.58 1.20 -4.83
CA ASP A 135 -11.39 0.00 -4.59
C ASP A 135 -11.51 -0.31 -3.09
N PHE A 136 -10.44 -0.05 -2.34
CA PHE A 136 -10.44 -0.18 -0.89
C PHE A 136 -11.36 0.84 -0.19
N SER A 137 -11.33 2.11 -0.61
CA SER A 137 -12.20 3.14 -0.05
C SER A 137 -13.68 2.83 -0.33
N GLU A 138 -14.00 2.47 -1.58
CA GLU A 138 -15.39 2.17 -1.99
C GLU A 138 -15.93 0.94 -1.24
N SER A 139 -15.11 -0.10 -1.05
CA SER A 139 -15.48 -1.30 -0.27
C SER A 139 -15.86 -1.00 1.19
N LYS A 140 -15.25 0.02 1.80
CA LYS A 140 -15.57 0.46 3.17
C LYS A 140 -16.87 1.24 3.27
N HIS A 141 -17.31 1.89 2.20
CA HIS A 141 -18.56 2.64 2.18
C HIS A 141 -19.79 1.77 1.88
N THR A 142 -19.58 0.55 1.38
CA THR A 142 -20.64 -0.42 1.06
C THR A 142 -20.85 -1.51 2.11
N ALA A 143 -20.02 -1.55 3.17
CA ALA A 143 -20.07 -2.53 4.26
C ALA A 143 -20.61 -1.90 5.55
#